data_AF-A0A0B1TD31-F1
#
_entry.id   AF-A0A0B1TD31-F1
#
_cell.length_a   1.000
_cell.length_b   1.000
_cell.length_c   1.000
_cell.angle_alpha   90.00
_cell.angle_beta   90.00
_cell.angle_gamma   90.00
#
_symmetry.space_group_name_H-M   'P 1'
#
loop_
_entity.id
_entity.type
_entity.pdbx_description
1 polymer ?
#
loop_
_entity_poly.entity_id
_entity_poly.type
_entity_poly.pdbx_seq_one_letter_code
_entity_poly.pdbx_strand_id
1 'polypeptide(L)'
;MLISAGRSGPNDKKSLLRRFAKEVSNLGFYQRTEKQIEERLRADCKRVRKHERARIHEGQEAVINSLPSYLHQLYECRKTKAANGSTHANHEDEHDHEDDLHLDATEETVFDVSQPSSLNKVKIEISTPPREASPVGEPQSSDTFMETEDNADETAPTSTTPSQRRAPRKYIRAIRNESLSPTRDRRAQLYEEEIKLSMLRQQLAIEELKLIVIKNDLARAQLERETIATERERFELERAKQEQYTEELKLFHIKQDLARVQLERETIALERERLKLEREKQTFPATKQTTKGIFKP
;
A
#
# COMPACT_ATOMS: atom_id res chain seq x y z
N MET A 1 -24.21 -10.62 -7.44
CA MET A 1 -25.19 -10.38 -6.36
C MET A 1 -25.45 -8.88 -6.27
N LEU A 2 -26.62 -8.44 -6.74
CA LEU A 2 -27.06 -7.03 -6.72
C LEU A 2 -27.79 -6.76 -5.41
N ILE A 3 -27.24 -5.91 -4.54
CA ILE A 3 -27.95 -5.42 -3.35
C ILE A 3 -28.66 -4.13 -3.74
N SER A 4 -29.99 -4.20 -3.81
CA SER A 4 -30.90 -3.08 -3.99
C SER A 4 -30.69 -2.05 -2.86
N ALA A 5 -30.29 -0.83 -3.23
CA ALA A 5 -30.13 0.30 -2.32
C ALA A 5 -31.49 0.94 -2.01
N GLY A 6 -32.38 0.19 -1.36
CA GLY A 6 -33.59 0.70 -0.71
C GLY A 6 -33.27 1.11 0.74
N ARG A 7 -33.85 2.22 1.20
CA ARG A 7 -33.68 2.83 2.54
C ARG A 7 -33.49 1.78 3.64
N SER A 8 -32.24 1.59 4.06
CA SER A 8 -31.86 0.72 5.18
C SER A 8 -32.31 1.38 6.48
N GLY A 9 -33.17 0.70 7.25
CA GLY A 9 -33.65 1.24 8.52
C GLY A 9 -32.49 1.45 9.52
N PRO A 10 -32.66 2.26 10.57
CA PRO A 10 -31.60 2.51 11.56
C PRO A 10 -31.04 1.22 12.21
N ASN A 11 -31.84 0.15 12.25
CA ASN A 11 -31.41 -1.16 12.75
C ASN A 11 -30.54 -1.93 11.74
N ASP A 12 -30.85 -1.83 10.45
CA ASP A 12 -30.07 -2.49 9.39
C ASP A 12 -28.68 -1.85 9.27
N LYS A 13 -28.60 -0.52 9.37
CA LYS A 13 -27.34 0.22 9.38
C LYS A 13 -26.43 -0.24 10.51
N LYS A 14 -26.95 -0.37 11.73
CA LYS A 14 -26.18 -0.85 12.89
C LYS A 14 -25.69 -2.29 12.67
N SER A 15 -26.54 -3.17 12.14
CA SER A 15 -26.14 -4.55 11.84
C SER A 15 -25.01 -4.64 10.80
N LEU A 16 -25.05 -3.77 9.78
CA LEU A 16 -24.05 -3.70 8.73
C LEU A 16 -22.72 -3.15 9.25
N LEU A 17 -22.75 -2.08 10.06
CA LEU A 17 -21.56 -1.52 10.69
C LEU A 17 -20.90 -2.52 11.63
N ARG A 18 -21.69 -3.29 12.40
CA ARG A 18 -21.19 -4.37 13.25
C ARG A 18 -20.51 -5.46 12.45
N ARG A 19 -21.12 -5.87 11.33
CA ARG A 19 -20.53 -6.87 10.43
C ARG A 19 -19.20 -6.39 9.86
N PHE A 20 -19.12 -5.14 9.40
CA PHE A 20 -17.87 -4.58 8.89
C PHE A 20 -16.80 -4.43 9.97
N ALA A 21 -17.15 -3.99 11.17
CA ALA A 21 -16.23 -3.94 12.30
C ALA A 21 -15.62 -5.33 12.59
N LYS A 22 -16.45 -6.38 12.55
CA LYS A 22 -16.02 -7.77 12.73
C LYS A 22 -15.14 -8.25 11.57
N GLU A 23 -15.53 -8.00 10.32
CA GLU A 23 -14.74 -8.38 9.14
C GLU A 23 -13.37 -7.70 9.13
N VAL A 24 -13.31 -6.40 9.43
CA VAL A 24 -12.04 -5.66 9.51
C VAL A 24 -11.16 -6.18 10.65
N SER A 25 -11.77 -6.51 11.81
CA SER A 25 -11.02 -7.09 12.93
C SER A 25 -10.51 -8.50 12.61
N ASN A 26 -11.26 -9.29 11.84
CA ASN A 26 -10.86 -10.64 11.40
C ASN A 26 -9.69 -10.63 10.41
N LEU A 27 -9.40 -9.50 9.75
CA LEU A 27 -8.20 -9.37 8.92
C LEU A 27 -6.91 -9.30 9.76
N GLY A 28 -6.99 -9.21 11.08
CA GLY A 28 -5.85 -9.36 12.00
C GLY A 28 -4.93 -8.14 12.13
N PHE A 29 -5.13 -7.10 11.32
CA PHE A 29 -4.26 -5.91 11.33
C PHE A 29 -4.72 -4.83 12.31
N TYR A 30 -6.03 -4.62 12.46
CA TYR A 30 -6.59 -3.55 13.31
C TYR A 30 -7.98 -3.89 13.84
N GLN A 31 -8.18 -3.74 15.15
CA GLN A 31 -9.50 -3.79 15.75
C GLN A 31 -10.20 -2.45 15.53
N ARG A 32 -11.33 -2.45 14.81
CA ARG A 32 -12.11 -1.23 14.56
C ARG A 32 -13.50 -1.35 15.16
N THR A 33 -13.94 -0.28 15.81
CA THR A 33 -15.29 -0.15 16.36
C THR A 33 -16.29 0.26 15.29
N GLU A 34 -17.58 -0.01 15.52
CA GLU A 34 -18.67 0.42 14.63
C GLU A 34 -18.61 1.93 14.34
N LYS A 35 -18.29 2.75 15.37
CA LYS A 35 -18.14 4.21 15.24
C LYS A 35 -17.01 4.61 14.30
N GLN A 36 -15.85 3.95 14.40
CA GLN A 36 -14.69 4.23 13.54
C GLN A 36 -14.96 3.84 12.08
N ILE A 37 -15.69 2.74 11.85
CA ILE A 37 -16.13 2.36 10.50
C ILE A 37 -17.10 3.41 9.94
N GLU A 38 -18.09 3.83 10.73
CA GLU A 38 -19.07 4.83 10.31
C GLU A 38 -18.44 6.20 10.01
N GLU A 39 -17.53 6.66 10.86
CA GLU A 39 -16.81 7.91 10.67
C GLU A 39 -15.95 7.87 9.39
N ARG A 40 -15.27 6.75 9.14
CA ARG A 40 -14.53 6.55 7.90
C ARG A 40 -15.43 6.61 6.67
N LEU A 41 -16.57 5.91 6.70
CA LEU A 41 -17.54 5.94 5.60
C LEU A 41 -18.10 7.36 5.36
N ARG A 42 -18.32 8.14 6.42
CA ARG A 42 -18.72 9.55 6.31
C ARG A 42 -17.63 10.39 5.64
N ALA A 43 -16.37 10.24 6.04
CA ALA A 43 -15.25 10.95 5.44
C ALA A 43 -15.08 10.59 3.95
N ASP A 44 -15.20 9.31 3.62
CA ASP A 44 -15.13 8.79 2.25
C ASP A 44 -16.26 9.37 1.38
N CYS A 45 -17.50 9.38 1.90
CA CYS A 45 -18.64 10.03 1.25
C CYS A 45 -18.42 11.52 1.03
N LYS A 46 -17.85 12.24 2.02
CA LYS A 46 -17.51 13.67 1.89
C LYS A 46 -16.48 13.91 0.79
N ARG A 47 -15.45 13.06 0.69
CA ARG A 47 -14.43 13.15 -0.38
C ARG A 47 -15.03 12.93 -1.76
N VAL A 48 -15.90 11.92 -1.91
CA VAL A 48 -16.62 11.66 -3.17
C VAL A 48 -17.50 12.86 -3.56
N ARG A 49 -18.21 13.47 -2.60
CA ARG A 49 -19.01 14.70 -2.83
C ARG A 49 -18.17 15.88 -3.29
N LYS A 50 -17.01 16.10 -2.65
CA LYS A 50 -16.09 17.17 -3.04
C LYS A 50 -15.63 17.00 -4.49
N HIS A 51 -15.31 15.78 -4.89
CA HIS A 51 -14.92 15.46 -6.26
C HIS A 51 -16.03 15.61 -7.28
N GLU A 52 -17.24 15.18 -6.95
CA GLU A 52 -18.41 15.38 -7.80
C GLU A 52 -18.67 16.87 -8.08
N ARG A 53 -18.51 17.74 -7.06
CA ARG A 53 -18.64 19.18 -7.22
C ARG A 53 -17.50 19.80 -8.05
N ALA A 54 -16.26 19.36 -7.87
CA ALA A 54 -15.13 19.83 -8.67
C ALA A 54 -15.31 19.54 -10.17
N ARG A 55 -15.86 18.37 -10.52
CA ARG A 55 -16.18 18.01 -11.92
C ARG A 55 -17.11 19.00 -12.61
N ILE A 56 -18.10 19.54 -11.89
CA ILE A 56 -19.07 20.48 -12.45
C ILE A 56 -18.40 21.80 -12.87
N HIS A 57 -17.26 22.16 -12.25
CA HIS A 57 -16.55 23.41 -12.52
C HIS A 57 -15.33 23.28 -13.46
N GLU A 58 -14.68 22.11 -13.58
CA GLU A 58 -13.41 21.96 -14.33
C GLU A 58 -13.42 21.00 -15.54
N GLY A 59 -14.56 20.39 -15.89
CA GLY A 59 -14.66 19.46 -17.02
C GLY A 59 -14.46 17.98 -16.64
N GLN A 60 -14.92 17.08 -17.52
CA GLN A 60 -15.27 15.69 -17.16
C GLN A 60 -14.09 14.73 -16.92
N GLU A 61 -12.90 14.97 -17.48
CA GLU A 61 -11.84 13.94 -17.54
C GLU A 61 -10.72 14.09 -16.51
N ALA A 62 -10.51 15.27 -15.91
CA ALA A 62 -9.37 15.51 -15.01
C ALA A 62 -9.57 14.99 -13.57
N VAL A 63 -10.80 14.67 -13.15
CA VAL A 63 -11.17 14.60 -11.72
C VAL A 63 -11.18 13.18 -11.14
N ILE A 64 -11.28 12.14 -11.98
CA ILE A 64 -11.33 10.75 -11.50
C ILE A 64 -9.95 10.30 -10.98
N ASN A 65 -8.86 10.80 -11.55
CA ASN A 65 -7.48 10.43 -11.15
C ASN A 65 -7.09 10.95 -9.76
N SER A 66 -7.81 11.94 -9.23
CA SER A 66 -7.54 12.57 -7.92
C SER A 66 -8.33 11.94 -6.76
N LEU A 67 -9.23 11.00 -7.04
CA LEU A 67 -9.92 10.23 -6.01
C LEU A 67 -9.14 8.94 -5.76
N PRO A 68 -8.96 8.49 -4.50
CA PRO A 68 -8.39 7.17 -4.24
C PRO A 68 -9.18 6.08 -4.98
N SER A 69 -8.47 5.14 -5.62
CA SER A 69 -9.04 4.12 -6.51
C SER A 69 -10.18 3.30 -5.89
N TYR A 70 -10.08 2.97 -4.59
CA TYR A 70 -11.13 2.23 -3.86
C TYR A 70 -12.45 3.00 -3.73
N LEU A 71 -12.45 4.32 -3.93
CA LEU A 71 -13.64 5.16 -3.90
C LEU A 71 -14.29 5.35 -5.27
N HIS A 72 -13.67 4.88 -6.36
CA HIS A 72 -14.24 5.00 -7.71
C HIS A 72 -15.60 4.30 -7.83
N GLN A 73 -15.76 3.14 -7.19
CA GLN A 73 -17.02 2.40 -7.23
C GLN A 73 -18.16 3.16 -6.54
N LEU A 74 -17.87 3.82 -5.40
CA LEU A 74 -18.84 4.68 -4.71
C LEU A 74 -19.21 5.91 -5.55
N TYR A 75 -18.22 6.47 -6.26
CA TYR A 75 -18.44 7.57 -7.19
C TYR A 75 -19.34 7.15 -8.36
N GLU A 76 -19.07 6.02 -9.02
CA GLU A 76 -19.88 5.52 -10.15
C GLU A 76 -21.30 5.13 -9.74
N CYS A 77 -21.49 4.49 -8.57
CA CYS A 77 -22.82 4.18 -8.02
C CYS A 77 -23.66 5.45 -7.80
N ARG A 78 -23.01 6.56 -7.46
CA ARG A 78 -23.68 7.85 -7.24
C ARG A 78 -23.98 8.56 -8.56
N LYS A 79 -23.03 8.55 -9.50
CA LYS A 79 -23.19 9.10 -10.85
C LYS A 79 -24.34 8.45 -11.61
N THR A 80 -24.44 7.12 -11.56
CA THR A 80 -25.53 6.35 -12.18
C THR A 80 -26.88 6.62 -11.52
N LYS A 81 -26.91 6.86 -10.21
CA LYS A 81 -28.13 7.26 -9.47
C LYS A 81 -28.64 8.65 -9.87
N ALA A 82 -27.75 9.58 -10.24
CA ALA A 82 -28.13 10.89 -10.78
C ALA A 82 -28.60 10.81 -12.25
N ALA A 83 -28.04 9.89 -13.05
CA ALA A 83 -28.40 9.71 -14.45
C ALA A 83 -29.75 9.00 -14.67
N ASN A 84 -30.16 8.11 -13.75
CA ASN A 84 -31.39 7.32 -13.87
C ASN A 84 -32.67 8.02 -13.35
N GLY A 85 -32.71 9.36 -13.34
CA GLY A 85 -33.98 10.10 -13.30
C GLY A 85 -34.75 10.09 -11.97
N SER A 86 -34.09 9.98 -10.81
CA SER A 86 -34.71 10.40 -9.56
C SER A 86 -34.31 11.84 -9.25
N THR A 87 -34.96 12.79 -9.93
CA THR A 87 -35.01 14.20 -9.51
C THR A 87 -35.77 14.31 -8.18
N HIS A 88 -35.13 13.92 -7.09
CA HIS A 88 -35.34 14.58 -5.82
C HIS A 88 -34.15 15.54 -5.62
N ALA A 89 -34.09 16.53 -6.51
CA ALA A 89 -33.67 17.85 -6.08
C ALA A 89 -34.75 18.31 -5.09
N ASN A 90 -34.47 18.20 -3.79
CA ASN A 90 -35.03 19.03 -2.74
C ASN A 90 -34.21 18.78 -1.46
N HIS A 91 -33.37 19.77 -1.14
CA HIS A 91 -33.40 20.41 0.17
C HIS A 91 -33.20 19.51 1.40
N GLU A 92 -31.96 19.11 1.68
CA GLU A 92 -31.52 18.73 3.04
C GLU A 92 -30.15 19.38 3.34
N ASP A 93 -30.01 20.67 3.01
CA ASP A 93 -28.88 21.54 3.36
C ASP A 93 -29.20 22.42 4.60
N GLU A 94 -30.05 21.95 5.51
CA GLU A 94 -30.29 22.61 6.80
C GLU A 94 -30.37 21.53 7.87
N HIS A 95 -29.28 21.28 8.62
CA HIS A 95 -29.25 20.75 10.01
C HIS A 95 -27.81 20.44 10.49
N ASP A 96 -26.82 21.30 10.20
CA ASP A 96 -25.45 21.18 10.75
C ASP A 96 -24.95 22.53 11.33
N HIS A 97 -25.86 23.39 11.80
CA HIS A 97 -25.56 24.72 12.34
C HIS A 97 -26.19 25.01 13.71
N GLU A 98 -26.18 24.07 14.65
CA GLU A 98 -26.44 24.38 16.06
C GLU A 98 -25.69 23.34 16.90
N ASP A 99 -24.52 23.69 17.46
CA ASP A 99 -23.93 23.11 18.70
C ASP A 99 -22.50 23.64 18.94
N ASP A 100 -22.25 24.91 18.61
CA ASP A 100 -21.02 25.59 19.02
C ASP A 100 -21.38 27.04 19.39
N LEU A 101 -21.78 27.22 20.66
CA LEU A 101 -21.60 28.41 21.52
C LEU A 101 -22.60 28.42 22.68
N HIS A 102 -22.18 27.91 23.85
CA HIS A 102 -22.20 28.74 25.07
C HIS A 102 -21.33 28.12 26.17
N LEU A 103 -20.13 28.66 26.31
CA LEU A 103 -19.38 28.71 27.56
C LEU A 103 -19.98 29.86 28.39
N ASP A 104 -20.62 29.55 29.51
CA ASP A 104 -20.66 30.40 30.70
C ASP A 104 -21.01 29.48 31.89
N ALA A 105 -20.00 29.09 32.66
CA ALA A 105 -19.64 29.69 33.95
C ALA A 105 -20.58 29.26 35.09
N THR A 106 -19.91 28.86 36.19
CA THR A 106 -20.44 28.61 37.54
C THR A 106 -21.25 27.30 37.70
N GLU A 107 -20.66 26.29 38.34
CA GLU A 107 -20.76 26.10 39.78
C GLU A 107 -19.97 24.85 40.22
N GLU A 108 -19.41 24.96 41.41
CA GLU A 108 -18.60 23.97 42.09
C GLU A 108 -19.42 22.71 42.40
N THR A 109 -18.92 21.53 42.00
CA THR A 109 -19.27 20.28 42.69
C THR A 109 -18.03 19.43 42.90
N VAL A 110 -17.53 19.55 44.13
CA VAL A 110 -16.82 18.55 44.92
C VAL A 110 -17.21 17.12 44.53
N PHE A 111 -16.25 16.31 44.07
CA PHE A 111 -16.24 14.89 44.37
C PHE A 111 -14.79 14.36 44.37
N ASP A 112 -14.27 14.26 45.59
CA ASP A 112 -13.14 13.46 46.02
C ASP A 112 -13.43 11.97 45.75
N VAL A 113 -12.38 11.20 45.42
CA VAL A 113 -12.17 9.79 45.83
C VAL A 113 -11.01 9.19 45.02
N SER A 114 -9.84 9.24 45.65
CA SER A 114 -8.89 8.14 45.87
C SER A 114 -8.11 7.55 44.69
N GLN A 115 -6.86 8.00 44.63
CA GLN A 115 -5.62 7.22 44.38
C GLN A 115 -5.58 5.87 45.16
N PRO A 116 -4.82 4.84 44.69
CA PRO A 116 -3.37 4.79 44.96
C PRO A 116 -2.46 4.27 43.84
N SER A 117 -1.18 4.48 44.12
CA SER A 117 0.07 4.40 43.38
C SER A 117 0.62 3.00 43.07
N SER A 118 1.46 2.93 42.02
CA SER A 118 2.80 2.28 41.97
C SER A 118 3.25 2.24 40.50
N LEU A 119 4.15 3.10 40.02
CA LEU A 119 5.60 3.11 40.22
C LEU A 119 6.25 1.76 39.84
N ASN A 120 6.49 1.55 38.55
CA ASN A 120 7.58 0.70 38.06
C ASN A 120 8.14 1.27 36.75
N LYS A 121 9.33 1.88 36.87
CA LYS A 121 10.22 2.26 35.76
C LYS A 121 10.92 0.98 35.29
N VAL A 122 10.75 0.59 34.03
CA VAL A 122 11.65 -0.36 33.37
C VAL A 122 12.39 0.41 32.28
N LYS A 123 13.62 0.80 32.62
CA LYS A 123 14.64 1.39 31.74
C LYS A 123 15.31 0.21 31.04
N ILE A 124 15.04 0.01 29.75
CA ILE A 124 15.77 -0.96 28.92
C ILE A 124 16.83 -0.17 28.13
N GLU A 125 18.01 -0.02 28.73
CA GLU A 125 19.26 0.24 28.02
C GLU A 125 19.72 -1.09 27.40
N ILE A 126 19.74 -1.18 26.07
CA ILE A 126 20.46 -2.24 25.36
C ILE A 126 21.57 -1.60 24.54
N SER A 127 22.75 -1.84 25.10
CA SER A 127 24.11 -1.66 24.67
C SER A 127 24.39 -1.77 23.18
N THR A 128 25.03 -0.73 22.64
CA THR A 128 25.98 -0.77 21.52
C THR A 128 27.28 -1.47 21.93
N PRO A 129 27.89 -2.34 21.11
CA PRO A 129 29.28 -2.75 21.28
C PRO A 129 30.27 -1.85 20.51
N PRO A 130 31.54 -1.77 20.96
CA PRO A 130 32.47 -0.70 20.62
C PRO A 130 33.32 -0.97 19.38
N ARG A 131 33.76 0.13 18.78
CA ARG A 131 34.81 0.26 17.75
C ARG A 131 36.17 0.21 18.44
N GLU A 132 36.97 -0.81 18.18
CA GLU A 132 38.42 -0.77 18.39
C GLU A 132 39.17 -0.95 17.08
N ALA A 133 40.36 -0.35 17.06
CA ALA A 133 41.12 0.02 15.89
C ALA A 133 42.00 -1.12 15.33
N SER A 134 42.31 -0.94 14.04
CA SER A 134 43.40 -1.49 13.21
C SER A 134 44.67 -1.93 13.94
N PRO A 135 45.45 -2.88 13.36
CA PRO A 135 46.52 -2.43 12.45
C PRO A 135 46.91 -3.37 11.28
N VAL A 136 47.43 -2.73 10.22
CA VAL A 136 48.59 -3.13 9.39
C VAL A 136 48.44 -4.35 8.45
N GLY A 137 48.58 -4.07 7.14
CA GLY A 137 48.83 -5.08 6.11
C GLY A 137 48.63 -4.59 4.67
N GLU A 138 49.50 -3.68 4.20
CA GLU A 138 49.93 -3.66 2.77
C GLU A 138 50.92 -4.84 2.55
N PRO A 139 51.15 -5.39 1.32
CA PRO A 139 51.32 -4.62 0.07
C PRO A 139 50.85 -5.26 -1.27
N GLN A 140 50.87 -4.43 -2.31
CA GLN A 140 51.25 -4.67 -3.73
C GLN A 140 50.50 -5.74 -4.57
N SER A 141 49.90 -5.34 -5.69
CA SER A 141 50.55 -5.14 -7.02
C SER A 141 49.48 -4.87 -8.08
N SER A 142 49.56 -3.73 -8.77
CA SER A 142 49.81 -3.60 -10.23
C SER A 142 48.60 -4.04 -11.10
N ASP A 143 48.14 -3.31 -12.13
CA ASP A 143 48.90 -2.58 -13.14
C ASP A 143 47.95 -1.75 -14.04
N THR A 144 48.49 -0.66 -14.57
CA THR A 144 48.30 -0.15 -15.95
C THR A 144 46.92 0.42 -16.36
N PHE A 145 46.73 1.75 -16.42
CA PHE A 145 47.19 2.75 -17.43
C PHE A 145 46.35 2.74 -18.73
N MET A 146 45.69 3.87 -19.02
CA MET A 146 45.74 4.60 -20.29
C MET A 146 45.09 5.97 -20.09
N GLU A 147 45.98 6.94 -19.87
CA GLU A 147 45.80 8.37 -19.95
C GLU A 147 46.00 8.75 -21.43
N THR A 148 45.11 9.55 -22.00
CA THR A 148 45.36 10.28 -23.26
C THR A 148 44.89 11.71 -23.08
N GLU A 149 45.80 12.56 -22.62
CA GLU A 149 45.83 13.98 -22.98
C GLU A 149 46.49 14.14 -24.35
N ASP A 150 45.92 15.02 -25.17
CA ASP A 150 46.58 15.77 -26.24
C ASP A 150 45.52 16.71 -26.85
N ASN A 151 45.77 17.90 -27.33
CA ASN A 151 46.69 18.99 -27.04
C ASN A 151 46.20 20.15 -27.93
N ALA A 152 46.55 21.38 -27.57
CA ALA A 152 46.67 22.55 -28.44
C ALA A 152 45.43 23.01 -29.25
N ASP A 153 44.95 24.24 -28.97
CA ASP A 153 45.47 25.32 -29.80
C ASP A 153 45.43 26.68 -29.10
N GLU A 154 46.55 27.36 -29.23
CA GLU A 154 46.96 28.63 -28.67
C GLU A 154 46.87 29.64 -29.83
N THR A 155 46.18 30.78 -29.66
CA THR A 155 46.55 32.03 -30.35
C THR A 155 45.72 33.22 -29.84
N ALA A 156 46.40 34.14 -29.15
CA ALA A 156 45.95 35.52 -28.93
C ALA A 156 46.09 36.33 -30.25
N PRO A 157 45.53 37.56 -30.38
CA PRO A 157 46.15 38.73 -29.74
C PRO A 157 45.20 39.86 -29.26
N THR A 158 45.72 40.59 -28.27
CA THR A 158 45.62 42.03 -27.98
C THR A 158 44.78 42.95 -28.89
N SER A 159 43.96 43.82 -28.27
CA SER A 159 43.89 45.22 -28.67
C SER A 159 43.51 46.15 -27.50
N THR A 160 44.52 46.85 -27.02
CA THR A 160 44.44 48.09 -26.27
C THR A 160 44.29 49.26 -27.26
N THR A 161 43.38 50.20 -27.01
CA THR A 161 43.69 51.65 -27.04
C THR A 161 42.51 52.53 -26.58
N PRO A 162 42.80 53.59 -25.80
CA PRO A 162 41.87 54.65 -25.42
C PRO A 162 41.96 55.82 -26.42
N SER A 163 40.87 56.58 -26.61
CA SER A 163 40.97 57.89 -27.27
C SER A 163 40.14 58.95 -26.57
N GLN A 164 40.84 60.01 -26.22
CA GLN A 164 40.38 61.19 -25.51
C GLN A 164 39.76 62.24 -26.45
N ARG A 165 39.00 63.14 -25.82
CA ARG A 165 38.87 64.60 -26.06
C ARG A 165 37.80 65.14 -27.03
N ARG A 166 36.89 65.87 -26.38
CA ARG A 166 36.41 67.26 -26.66
C ARG A 166 35.38 67.49 -27.78
N ALA A 167 34.11 67.56 -27.35
CA ALA A 167 33.18 68.73 -27.35
C ALA A 167 32.98 69.61 -28.63
N PRO A 168 32.06 70.60 -28.63
CA PRO A 168 30.59 70.55 -28.57
C PRO A 168 29.92 71.36 -29.73
N ARG A 169 28.57 71.45 -29.71
CA ARG A 169 27.67 72.29 -30.54
C ARG A 169 27.30 71.66 -31.91
N LYS A 170 26.05 71.70 -32.40
CA LYS A 170 24.96 72.68 -32.24
C LYS A 170 23.60 71.97 -32.32
N TYR A 171 22.63 72.47 -31.54
CA TYR A 171 21.21 72.29 -31.82
C TYR A 171 20.86 72.90 -33.17
N ILE A 172 20.35 72.11 -34.12
CA ILE A 172 19.41 72.57 -35.15
C ILE A 172 18.36 71.47 -35.38
N ARG A 173 17.22 71.70 -34.71
CA ARG A 173 15.85 71.49 -35.16
C ARG A 173 15.66 71.08 -36.63
N ALA A 174 15.11 69.89 -36.86
CA ALA A 174 14.16 69.68 -37.95
C ALA A 174 13.34 68.40 -37.66
N ILE A 175 12.10 68.64 -37.24
CA ILE A 175 11.01 67.67 -37.34
C ILE A 175 10.94 67.27 -38.82
N ARG A 176 11.22 66.00 -39.11
CA ARG A 176 10.82 65.37 -40.36
C ARG A 176 10.38 63.94 -40.04
N ASN A 177 9.13 63.85 -39.64
CA ASN A 177 8.32 62.64 -39.79
C ASN A 177 8.25 62.33 -41.28
N GLU A 178 9.24 61.60 -41.80
CA GLU A 178 9.19 61.04 -43.15
C GLU A 178 9.59 59.57 -43.08
N SER A 179 8.57 58.73 -43.29
CA SER A 179 8.63 57.35 -43.76
C SER A 179 9.64 56.44 -43.07
N LEU A 180 9.13 55.62 -42.14
CA LEU A 180 9.68 54.29 -41.88
C LEU A 180 9.95 53.62 -43.24
N SER A 181 11.23 53.51 -43.58
CA SER A 181 11.66 52.88 -44.82
C SER A 181 11.19 51.42 -44.81
N PRO A 182 10.51 50.92 -45.85
CA PRO A 182 10.03 49.53 -45.91
C PRO A 182 11.11 48.47 -45.67
N THR A 183 12.37 48.83 -45.91
CA THR A 183 13.54 47.97 -45.65
C THR A 183 13.93 47.85 -44.17
N ARG A 184 13.66 48.87 -43.35
CA ARG A 184 13.93 48.84 -41.90
C ARG A 184 12.90 47.98 -41.17
N ASP A 185 11.65 48.03 -41.64
CA ASP A 185 10.56 47.18 -41.16
C ASP A 185 10.78 45.70 -41.54
N ARG A 186 11.27 45.42 -42.75
CA ARG A 186 11.65 44.05 -43.17
C ARG A 186 12.75 43.44 -42.30
N ARG A 187 13.80 44.21 -41.98
CA ARG A 187 14.90 43.74 -41.13
C ARG A 187 14.43 43.48 -39.69
N ALA A 188 13.58 44.35 -39.15
CA ALA A 188 12.98 44.16 -37.83
C ALA A 188 12.12 42.89 -37.78
N GLN A 189 11.30 42.66 -38.81
CA GLN A 189 10.49 41.44 -38.94
C GLN A 189 11.35 40.17 -38.94
N LEU A 190 12.46 40.15 -39.69
CA LEU A 190 13.35 38.99 -39.70
C LEU A 190 13.97 38.71 -38.32
N TYR A 191 14.39 39.74 -37.59
CA TYR A 191 14.89 39.55 -36.21
C TYR A 191 13.80 39.05 -35.25
N GLU A 192 12.58 39.57 -35.37
CA GLU A 192 11.45 39.07 -34.57
C GLU A 192 11.13 37.61 -34.89
N GLU A 193 11.19 37.21 -36.16
CA GLU A 193 11.00 35.82 -36.58
C GLU A 193 12.12 34.91 -36.09
N GLU A 194 13.38 35.36 -36.11
CA GLU A 194 14.51 34.62 -35.54
C GLU A 194 14.36 34.42 -34.03
N ILE A 195 13.92 35.45 -33.30
CA ILE A 195 13.63 35.35 -31.86
C ILE A 195 12.51 34.35 -31.60
N LYS A 196 11.40 34.43 -32.36
CA LYS A 196 10.28 33.47 -32.24
C LYS A 196 10.73 32.04 -32.54
N LEU A 197 11.52 31.83 -33.59
CA LEU A 197 12.05 30.52 -33.94
C LEU A 197 12.96 29.98 -32.83
N SER A 198 13.81 30.83 -32.25
CA SER A 198 14.66 30.48 -31.12
C SER A 198 13.83 30.07 -29.89
N MET A 199 12.79 30.85 -29.55
CA MET A 199 11.86 30.53 -28.46
C MET A 199 11.14 29.20 -28.68
N LEU A 200 10.65 28.95 -29.90
CA LEU A 200 9.99 27.69 -30.24
C LEU A 200 10.94 26.49 -30.12
N ARG A 201 12.20 26.64 -30.54
CA ARG A 201 13.23 25.60 -30.34
C ARG A 201 13.51 25.33 -28.87
N GLN A 202 13.58 26.39 -28.05
CA GLN A 202 13.76 26.24 -26.61
C GLN A 202 12.54 25.55 -25.96
N GLN A 203 11.32 25.92 -26.36
CA GLN A 203 10.10 25.28 -25.88
C GLN A 203 10.05 23.81 -26.25
N LEU A 204 10.43 23.47 -27.49
CA LEU A 204 10.51 22.09 -27.96
C LEU A 204 11.47 21.27 -27.10
N ALA A 205 12.67 21.79 -26.82
CA ALA A 205 13.65 21.11 -25.98
C ALA A 205 13.15 20.88 -24.54
N ILE A 206 12.40 21.85 -23.98
CA ILE A 206 11.78 21.70 -22.65
C ILE A 206 10.71 20.60 -22.66
N GLU A 207 9.86 20.56 -23.69
CA GLU A 207 8.83 19.52 -23.81
C GLU A 207 9.45 18.13 -24.05
N GLU A 208 10.54 18.03 -24.81
CA GLU A 208 11.30 16.79 -24.98
C GLU A 208 11.85 16.27 -23.65
N LEU A 209 12.41 17.15 -22.81
CA LEU A 209 12.86 16.78 -21.47
C LEU A 209 11.71 16.30 -20.58
N LYS A 210 10.55 16.99 -20.60
CA LYS A 210 9.35 16.54 -19.87
C LYS A 210 8.89 15.17 -20.34
N LEU A 211 8.90 14.92 -21.66
CA LEU A 211 8.52 13.63 -22.22
C LEU A 211 9.48 12.52 -21.76
N ILE A 212 10.79 12.81 -21.70
CA ILE A 212 11.78 11.86 -21.18
C ILE A 212 11.49 11.52 -19.72
N VAL A 213 11.20 12.52 -18.88
CA VAL A 213 10.84 12.30 -17.46
C VAL A 213 9.60 11.43 -17.35
N ILE A 214 8.53 11.75 -18.07
CA ILE A 214 7.28 10.97 -18.06
C ILE A 214 7.53 9.51 -18.50
N LYS A 215 8.34 9.30 -19.54
CA LYS A 215 8.71 7.95 -20.00
C LYS A 215 9.49 7.18 -18.93
N ASN A 216 10.40 7.84 -18.22
CA ASN A 216 11.16 7.21 -17.14
C ASN A 216 10.25 6.82 -15.97
N ASP A 217 9.34 7.72 -15.56
CA ASP A 217 8.38 7.46 -14.50
C ASP A 217 7.42 6.32 -14.86
N LEU A 218 6.96 6.28 -16.12
CA LEU A 218 6.14 5.17 -16.62
C LEU A 218 6.89 3.84 -16.56
N ALA A 219 8.15 3.80 -16.99
CA ALA A 219 8.98 2.60 -16.94
C ALA A 219 9.22 2.14 -15.48
N ARG A 220 9.48 3.07 -14.56
CA ARG A 220 9.60 2.76 -13.12
C ARG A 220 8.32 2.18 -12.55
N ALA A 221 7.17 2.80 -12.87
CA ALA A 221 5.86 2.32 -12.39
C ALA A 221 5.51 0.94 -12.96
N GLN A 222 5.93 0.62 -14.19
CA GLN A 222 5.77 -0.71 -14.77
C GLN A 222 6.62 -1.74 -14.04
N LEU A 223 7.89 -1.45 -13.79
CA LEU A 223 8.80 -2.32 -13.06
C LEU A 223 8.29 -2.57 -11.63
N GLU A 224 7.83 -1.53 -10.93
CA GLU A 224 7.26 -1.67 -9.58
C GLU A 224 6.02 -2.57 -9.58
N ARG A 225 5.13 -2.44 -10.59
CA ARG A 225 3.96 -3.31 -10.73
C ARG A 225 4.34 -4.77 -10.93
N GLU A 226 5.35 -5.04 -11.76
CA GLU A 226 5.85 -6.39 -12.01
C GLU A 226 6.50 -7.00 -10.76
N THR A 227 7.30 -6.22 -10.03
CA THR A 227 7.86 -6.63 -8.73
C THR A 227 6.76 -6.99 -7.74
N ILE A 228 5.73 -6.14 -7.61
CA ILE A 228 4.60 -6.42 -6.71
C ILE A 228 3.84 -7.69 -7.15
N ALA A 229 3.68 -7.91 -8.46
CA ALA A 229 3.00 -9.10 -8.97
C ALA A 229 3.77 -10.39 -8.64
N THR A 230 5.08 -10.40 -8.87
CA THR A 230 5.95 -11.55 -8.57
C THR A 230 6.05 -11.81 -7.07
N GLU A 231 6.10 -10.78 -6.23
CA GLU A 231 6.08 -10.91 -4.77
C GLU A 231 4.76 -11.50 -4.25
N ARG A 232 3.62 -11.09 -4.83
CA ARG A 232 2.31 -11.65 -4.48
C ARG A 232 2.22 -13.13 -4.82
N GLU A 233 2.64 -13.51 -6.01
CA GLU A 233 2.67 -14.92 -6.43
C GLU A 233 3.56 -15.75 -5.49
N ARG A 234 4.75 -15.23 -5.15
CA ARG A 234 5.65 -15.87 -4.19
C ARG A 234 4.97 -16.09 -2.82
N PHE A 235 4.25 -15.08 -2.32
CA PHE A 235 3.57 -15.18 -1.03
C PHE A 235 2.41 -16.20 -1.05
N GLU A 236 1.65 -16.26 -2.15
CA GLU A 236 0.59 -17.25 -2.33
C GLU A 236 1.14 -18.68 -2.40
N LEU A 237 2.24 -18.89 -3.12
CA LEU A 237 2.93 -20.18 -3.18
C LEU A 237 3.46 -20.62 -1.82
N GLU A 238 4.08 -19.72 -1.05
CA GLU A 238 4.58 -20.03 0.29
C GLU A 238 3.43 -20.39 1.25
N ARG A 239 2.30 -19.67 1.16
CA ARG A 239 1.10 -20.00 1.93
C ARG A 239 0.58 -21.39 1.57
N ALA A 240 0.44 -21.69 0.28
CA ALA A 240 -0.04 -23.00 -0.18
C ALA A 240 0.87 -24.14 0.27
N LYS A 241 2.19 -23.91 0.27
CA LYS A 241 3.18 -24.87 0.76
C LYS A 241 3.05 -25.12 2.27
N GLN A 242 2.84 -24.07 3.07
CA GLN A 242 2.60 -24.22 4.50
C GLN A 242 1.30 -24.98 4.78
N GLU A 243 0.23 -24.65 4.05
CA GLU A 243 -1.05 -25.37 4.17
C GLU A 243 -0.88 -26.85 3.84
N GLN A 244 -0.20 -27.18 2.73
CA GLN A 244 0.11 -28.56 2.37
C GLN A 244 0.89 -29.28 3.48
N TYR A 245 1.93 -28.65 4.02
CA TYR A 245 2.72 -29.23 5.12
C TYR A 245 1.86 -29.51 6.36
N THR A 246 0.93 -28.60 6.71
CA THR A 246 0.03 -28.83 7.84
C THR A 246 -0.96 -29.97 7.59
N GLU A 247 -1.46 -30.11 6.37
CA GLU A 247 -2.34 -31.23 6.00
C GLU A 247 -1.58 -32.57 5.98
N GLU A 248 -0.34 -32.59 5.51
CA GLU A 248 0.52 -33.76 5.57
C GLU A 248 0.77 -34.21 7.02
N LEU A 249 0.99 -33.27 7.94
CA LEU A 249 1.16 -33.56 9.36
C LEU A 249 -0.13 -34.12 10.00
N LYS A 250 -1.29 -33.54 9.67
CA LYS A 250 -2.60 -34.08 10.10
C LYS A 250 -2.80 -35.51 9.58
N LEU A 251 -2.50 -35.74 8.30
CA LEU A 251 -2.61 -37.05 7.68
C LEU A 251 -1.67 -38.07 8.34
N PHE A 252 -0.45 -37.65 8.72
CA PHE A 252 0.49 -38.49 9.46
C PHE A 252 -0.10 -38.94 10.81
N HIS A 253 -0.69 -38.02 11.57
CA HIS A 253 -1.34 -38.36 12.84
C HIS A 253 -2.53 -39.30 12.66
N ILE A 254 -3.38 -39.06 11.66
CA ILE A 254 -4.51 -39.94 11.34
C ILE A 254 -4.00 -41.36 11.00
N LYS A 255 -2.93 -41.47 10.21
CA LYS A 255 -2.34 -42.78 9.88
C LYS A 255 -1.78 -43.48 11.11
N GLN A 256 -1.13 -42.74 12.01
CA GLN A 256 -0.61 -43.28 13.25
C GLN A 256 -1.73 -43.81 14.16
N ASP A 257 -2.82 -43.06 14.31
CA ASP A 257 -3.97 -43.47 15.12
C ASP A 257 -4.69 -44.67 14.51
N LEU A 258 -4.82 -44.71 13.17
CA LEU A 258 -5.39 -45.85 12.48
C LEU A 258 -4.56 -47.12 12.70
N ALA A 259 -3.23 -47.04 12.67
CA ALA A 259 -2.35 -48.15 12.99
C ALA A 259 -2.49 -48.61 14.45
N ARG A 260 -2.63 -47.67 15.40
CA ARG A 260 -2.88 -47.97 16.82
C ARG A 260 -4.18 -48.74 17.00
N VAL A 261 -5.27 -48.25 16.40
CA VAL A 261 -6.59 -48.90 16.46
C VAL A 261 -6.57 -50.30 15.82
N GLN A 262 -5.81 -50.49 14.74
CA GLN A 262 -5.64 -51.81 14.13
C GLN A 262 -4.96 -52.79 15.08
N LEU A 263 -3.86 -52.39 15.74
CA LEU A 263 -3.16 -53.21 16.72
C LEU A 263 -4.04 -53.53 17.94
N GLU A 264 -4.82 -52.57 18.45
CA GLU A 264 -5.77 -52.81 19.54
C GLU A 264 -6.84 -53.84 19.15
N ARG A 265 -7.38 -53.75 17.93
CA ARG A 265 -8.35 -54.73 17.42
C ARG A 265 -7.76 -56.13 17.33
N GLU A 266 -6.53 -56.26 16.83
CA GLU A 266 -5.83 -57.55 16.75
C GLU A 266 -5.56 -58.12 18.15
N THR A 267 -5.11 -57.27 19.09
CA THR A 267 -4.88 -57.65 20.49
C THR A 267 -6.16 -58.20 21.14
N ILE A 268 -7.30 -57.51 20.96
CA ILE A 268 -8.60 -57.96 21.45
C ILE A 268 -9.02 -59.28 20.78
N ALA A 269 -8.74 -59.45 19.48
CA ALA A 269 -9.06 -60.69 18.77
C ALA A 269 -8.27 -61.88 19.32
N LEU A 270 -6.96 -61.72 19.53
CA LEU A 270 -6.09 -62.73 20.13
C LEU A 270 -6.51 -63.05 21.57
N GLU A 271 -6.87 -62.06 22.37
CA GLU A 271 -7.35 -62.26 23.74
C GLU A 271 -8.67 -63.06 23.78
N ARG A 272 -9.60 -62.75 22.86
CA ARG A 272 -10.84 -63.52 22.70
C ARG A 272 -10.57 -64.98 22.30
N GLU A 273 -9.64 -65.22 21.38
CA GLU A 273 -9.24 -66.57 20.98
C GLU A 273 -8.60 -67.34 22.14
N ARG A 274 -7.69 -66.71 22.89
CA ARG A 274 -7.08 -67.29 24.09
C ARG A 274 -8.14 -67.71 25.10
N LEU A 275 -9.10 -66.82 25.43
CA LEU A 275 -10.19 -67.13 26.36
C LEU A 275 -11.09 -68.26 25.85
N LYS A 276 -11.29 -68.36 24.53
CA LYS A 276 -12.05 -69.46 23.92
C LYS A 276 -11.32 -70.80 24.12
N LEU A 277 -10.03 -70.87 23.82
CA LEU A 277 -9.20 -72.07 24.04
C LEU A 277 -9.13 -72.47 25.51
N GLU A 278 -9.10 -71.49 26.43
CA GLU A 278 -9.09 -71.75 27.87
C GLU A 278 -10.40 -72.38 28.36
N ARG A 279 -11.55 -71.91 27.85
CA ARG A 279 -12.85 -72.54 28.11
C ARG A 279 -12.93 -73.95 27.55
N GLU A 280 -12.46 -74.18 26.31
CA GLU A 280 -12.44 -75.51 25.70
C GLU A 280 -11.59 -76.50 26.53
N LYS A 281 -10.44 -76.08 27.05
CA LYS A 281 -9.62 -76.90 27.96
C LYS A 281 -10.34 -77.26 29.26
N GLN A 282 -11.10 -76.33 29.84
CA GLN A 282 -11.84 -76.58 31.08
C GLN A 282 -13.05 -77.51 30.88
N THR A 283 -13.61 -77.59 29.68
CA THR A 283 -14.71 -78.51 29.36
C THR A 283 -14.26 -79.96 29.11
N PHE A 284 -12.95 -80.25 29.11
CA PHE A 284 -12.38 -81.61 28.99
C PHE A 284 -11.76 -82.18 30.29
N PRO A 285 -12.46 -82.29 31.43
CA PRO A 285 -11.98 -83.11 32.53
C PRO A 285 -12.51 -84.56 32.40
N ALA A 286 -11.57 -85.52 32.45
CA ALA A 286 -11.76 -86.91 32.85
C ALA A 286 -12.46 -87.91 31.90
N THR A 287 -11.70 -88.43 30.93
CA THR A 287 -11.72 -89.87 30.59
C THR A 287 -10.33 -90.48 30.80
N LYS A 288 -9.74 -90.27 31.97
CA LYS A 288 -8.69 -91.18 32.46
C LYS A 288 -9.40 -92.31 33.19
N GLN A 289 -9.76 -93.34 32.43
CA GLN A 289 -10.28 -94.59 32.96
C GLN A 289 -9.29 -95.19 33.96
N THR A 290 -9.77 -95.28 35.19
CA THR A 290 -9.26 -96.14 36.26
C THR A 290 -9.48 -97.60 35.88
N THR A 291 -8.54 -98.23 35.18
CA THR A 291 -8.43 -99.70 35.20
C THR A 291 -7.57 -100.11 36.39
N LYS A 292 -8.23 -100.27 37.55
CA LYS A 292 -7.68 -101.00 38.69
C LYS A 292 -7.54 -102.47 38.29
N GLY A 293 -6.33 -102.89 37.92
CA GLY A 293 -5.96 -104.30 37.84
C GLY A 293 -5.97 -104.90 39.23
N ILE A 294 -7.04 -105.62 39.55
CA ILE A 294 -7.12 -106.57 40.66
C ILE A 294 -6.27 -107.77 40.25
N PHE A 295 -5.20 -108.07 40.98
CA PHE A 295 -4.64 -109.43 41.00
C PHE A 295 -4.03 -109.74 42.38
N LYS A 296 -4.70 -110.66 43.07
CA LYS A 296 -4.26 -111.53 44.18
C LYS A 296 -4.80 -112.93 43.82
N PRO A 297 -4.22 -114.05 44.26
CA PRO A 297 -3.44 -114.24 45.49
C PRO A 297 -1.94 -114.47 45.30
#